data_AF-A0A4U1EZI9-F1
#
_entry.id   AF-A0A4U1EZI9-F1
#
_cell.length_a   1.000
_cell.length_b   1.000
_cell.length_c   1.000
_cell.angle_alpha   90.00
_cell.angle_beta   90.00
_cell.angle_gamma   90.00
#
_symmetry.space_group_name_H-M   'P 1'
#
loop_
_entity.id
_entity.type
_entity.pdbx_description
1 polymer ?
#
loop_
_entity_poly.entity_id
_entity_poly.type
_entity_poly.pdbx_seq_one_letter_code
_entity_poly.pdbx_strand_id
1 'polypeptide(L)'
;MGHQQLYWSHPRKFGQGSRSCRVCSNRHGLIRKYGLNMCRQCFRQYAKDIGFIKLELRAELKSALLAFSIILCQEDKQGHHKAADTKQGKGFDIQNKT
;
A
#
# COMPACT_ATOMS: atom_id res chain seq x y z
N MET A 1 -13.03 19.36 28.71
CA MET A 1 -12.09 18.22 28.50
C MET A 1 -12.48 17.37 27.26
N GLY A 2 -12.95 17.95 26.16
CA GLY A 2 -13.43 17.17 24.98
C GLY A 2 -12.39 16.89 23.89
N HIS A 3 -11.21 17.50 23.97
CA HIS A 3 -10.19 17.44 22.90
C HIS A 3 -9.63 16.02 22.67
N GLN A 4 -9.56 15.20 23.74
CA GLN A 4 -9.00 13.85 23.66
C GLN A 4 -9.82 12.90 22.80
N GLN A 5 -11.15 13.09 22.70
CA GLN A 5 -12.03 12.25 21.87
C GLN A 5 -12.04 12.67 20.39
N LEU A 6 -11.58 13.89 20.08
CA LEU A 6 -11.56 14.43 18.72
C LEU A 6 -10.25 14.13 17.99
N TYR A 7 -9.13 14.12 18.72
CA TYR A 7 -7.82 13.81 18.16
C TYR A 7 -7.74 12.35 17.72
N TRP A 8 -7.36 12.11 16.46
CA TRP A 8 -7.22 10.75 15.89
C TRP A 8 -8.49 9.89 15.93
N SER A 9 -9.66 10.52 15.97
CA SER A 9 -10.97 9.85 15.96
C SER A 9 -11.22 8.98 14.71
N HIS A 10 -10.66 9.36 13.56
CA HIS A 10 -10.86 8.62 12.31
C HIS A 10 -9.88 7.44 12.16
N PRO A 11 -10.36 6.20 12.02
CA PRO A 11 -9.51 5.01 11.95
C PRO A 11 -8.73 4.95 10.63
N ARG A 12 -7.40 4.88 10.72
CA ARG A 12 -6.48 4.85 9.54
C ARG A 12 -5.97 3.45 9.21
N LYS A 13 -6.83 2.44 9.29
CA LYS A 13 -6.44 1.04 9.03
C LYS A 13 -6.24 0.74 7.54
N PHE A 14 -6.89 1.50 6.65
CA PHE A 14 -6.92 1.26 5.21
C PHE A 14 -6.89 2.57 4.40
N GLY A 15 -6.81 2.44 3.07
CA GLY A 15 -6.73 3.57 2.13
C GLY A 15 -5.34 4.22 2.05
N GLN A 16 -5.23 5.29 1.28
CA GLN A 16 -3.96 5.95 0.99
C GLN A 16 -3.34 6.64 2.21
N GLY A 17 -4.17 7.15 3.14
CA GLY A 17 -3.73 7.82 4.37
C GLY A 17 -3.16 6.89 5.44
N SER A 18 -3.38 5.57 5.31
CA SER A 18 -2.92 4.56 6.27
C SER A 18 -1.44 4.21 6.15
N ARG A 19 -0.84 4.46 4.97
CA ARG A 19 0.50 4.00 4.63
C ARG A 19 1.37 5.18 4.21
N SER A 20 2.64 5.10 4.55
CA SER A 20 3.65 6.09 4.20
C SER A 20 4.93 5.41 3.74
N CYS A 21 5.70 6.11 2.91
CA CYS A 21 7.04 5.69 2.54
C CYS A 21 7.92 5.52 3.78
N ARG A 22 8.70 4.43 3.84
CA ARG A 22 9.66 4.17 4.92
C ARG A 22 10.76 5.23 5.03
N VAL A 23 11.11 5.89 3.93
CA VAL A 23 12.23 6.85 3.86
C VAL A 23 11.76 8.29 4.02
N CYS A 24 10.84 8.74 3.16
CA CYS A 24 10.45 10.15 3.08
C CYS A 24 9.12 10.47 3.77
N SER A 25 8.45 9.49 4.39
CA SER A 25 7.11 9.62 5.01
C SER A 25 5.97 10.09 4.08
N ASN A 26 6.26 10.34 2.80
CA ASN A 26 5.26 10.72 1.81
C ASN A 26 4.26 9.58 1.58
N ARG A 27 2.99 9.92 1.39
CA ARG A 27 1.88 8.98 1.13
C ARG A 27 1.58 8.82 -0.36
N HIS A 28 2.16 9.66 -1.21
CA HIS A 28 1.96 9.64 -2.65
C HIS A 28 2.98 8.75 -3.36
N GLY A 29 2.53 8.05 -4.41
CA GLY A 29 3.43 7.27 -5.27
C GLY A 29 4.15 6.14 -4.56
N LEU A 30 3.48 5.51 -3.58
CA LEU A 30 4.02 4.40 -2.81
C LEU A 30 3.99 3.12 -3.66
N ILE A 31 5.15 2.53 -3.90
CA ILE A 31 5.32 1.22 -4.51
C ILE A 31 5.05 0.18 -3.43
N ARG A 32 3.96 -0.57 -3.61
CA ARG A 32 3.48 -1.59 -2.67
C ARG A 32 3.86 -3.02 -3.08
N LYS A 33 4.40 -3.18 -4.29
CA LYS A 33 4.82 -4.48 -4.80
C LYS A 33 6.01 -5.01 -4.00
N TYR A 34 6.03 -6.33 -3.77
CA TYR A 34 7.10 -7.03 -3.05
C TYR A 34 7.34 -6.54 -1.60
N GLY A 35 6.38 -5.86 -0.97
CA GLY A 35 6.50 -5.41 0.43
C GLY A 35 7.48 -4.24 0.66
N LEU A 36 7.97 -3.59 -0.41
CA LEU A 36 8.96 -2.51 -0.32
C LEU A 36 8.42 -1.30 0.46
N ASN A 37 7.17 -0.88 0.24
CA ASN A 37 6.54 0.30 0.86
C ASN A 37 7.43 1.56 0.75
N MET A 38 7.95 1.82 -0.46
CA MET A 38 8.80 2.97 -0.76
C MET A 38 8.21 3.86 -1.85
N CYS A 39 8.48 5.16 -1.79
CA CYS A 39 8.03 6.10 -2.78
C CYS A 39 8.78 5.90 -4.11
N ARG A 40 8.17 6.19 -5.27
CA ARG A 40 8.84 6.04 -6.58
C ARG A 40 10.15 6.83 -6.73
N GLN A 41 10.27 7.99 -6.09
CA GLN A 41 11.49 8.80 -6.11
C GLN A 41 12.60 8.15 -5.27
N CYS A 42 12.23 7.68 -4.07
CA CYS A 42 13.08 6.95 -3.14
C CYS A 42 13.58 5.66 -3.77
N PHE A 43 12.70 4.92 -4.44
CA PHE A 43 13.04 3.67 -5.12
C PHE A 43 14.12 3.88 -6.18
N ARG A 44 14.08 4.98 -6.95
CA ARG A 44 15.11 5.25 -7.97
C ARG A 44 16.49 5.53 -7.38
N GLN A 45 16.55 6.08 -6.16
CA GLN A 45 17.83 6.32 -5.46
C GLN A 45 18.43 4.99 -4.97
N TYR A 46 17.61 4.15 -4.33
CA TYR A 46 18.04 2.88 -3.73
C TYR A 46 17.97 1.67 -4.67
N ALA A 47 17.51 1.83 -5.91
CA ALA A 47 17.30 0.71 -6.84
C ALA A 47 18.57 -0.13 -7.04
N LYS A 48 19.74 0.52 -7.14
CA LYS A 48 21.03 -0.15 -7.31
C LYS A 48 21.41 -0.95 -6.06
N ASP A 49 21.22 -0.39 -4.88
CA ASP A 49 21.58 -1.02 -3.59
C ASP A 49 20.67 -2.21 -3.25
N ILE A 50 19.41 -2.15 -3.69
CA ILE A 50 18.46 -3.27 -3.57
C ILE A 50 18.79 -4.39 -4.59
N GLY A 51 19.61 -4.10 -5.60
CA GLY A 51 20.00 -5.06 -6.64
C GLY A 51 19.13 -5.03 -7.90
N PHE A 52 18.29 -3.99 -8.08
CA PHE A 52 17.56 -3.80 -9.34
C PHE A 52 18.49 -3.23 -10.42
N ILE A 53 18.78 -4.04 -11.44
CA ILE A 53 19.53 -3.64 -12.63
C ILE A 53 18.59 -3.33 -13.79
N LYS A 54 18.87 -2.25 -14.53
CA LYS A 54 18.15 -1.93 -15.76
C LYS A 54 18.68 -2.86 -16.87
N LEU A 55 17.88 -3.85 -17.25
CA LEU A 55 18.19 -4.71 -18.38
C LEU A 55 17.91 -3.95 -19.68
N GLU A 56 18.95 -3.35 -20.26
CA GLU A 56 18.90 -2.84 -21.62
C GLU A 56 19.14 -4.02 -22.57
N LEU A 57 18.08 -4.78 -22.87
CA LEU A 57 18.15 -5.79 -23.91
C LEU A 57 18.39 -5.10 -25.26
N ARG A 58 19.58 -5.32 -25.82
CA ARG A 58 19.83 -5.18 -27.26
C ARG A 58 18.67 -5.85 -28.01
N ALA A 59 18.18 -5.14 -29.03
CA ALA A 59 16.84 -5.24 -29.61
C ALA A 59 16.42 -6.58 -30.27
N GLU A 60 17.16 -7.68 -30.08
CA GLU A 60 17.02 -8.92 -30.86
C GLU A 60 16.21 -10.03 -30.15
N LEU A 61 16.08 -10.01 -28.82
CA LEU A 61 15.34 -11.02 -28.04
C LEU A 61 13.99 -10.48 -27.51
N LYS A 62 13.24 -9.78 -28.37
CA LYS A 62 11.97 -9.11 -27.99
C LYS A 62 10.75 -10.04 -27.88
N SER A 63 10.80 -11.27 -28.39
CA SER A 63 9.65 -12.18 -28.35
C SER A 63 9.46 -12.89 -27.01
N ALA A 64 10.54 -13.16 -26.25
CA ALA A 64 10.44 -13.95 -25.02
C ALA A 64 10.19 -13.13 -23.74
N LEU A 65 10.53 -11.83 -23.72
CA LEU A 65 10.57 -11.03 -22.47
C LEU A 65 9.44 -10.02 -22.33
N LEU A 66 8.62 -9.80 -23.37
CA LEU A 66 7.36 -9.04 -23.23
C LEU A 66 6.38 -9.70 -22.24
N ALA A 67 6.52 -11.01 -22.00
CA ALA A 67 5.75 -11.71 -20.98
C ALA A 67 6.03 -11.21 -19.55
N PHE A 68 7.26 -10.76 -19.22
CA PHE A 68 7.61 -10.34 -17.86
C PHE A 68 7.24 -8.88 -17.55
N SER A 69 7.26 -8.00 -18.55
CA SER A 69 6.82 -6.60 -18.38
C SER A 69 5.30 -6.47 -18.27
N ILE A 70 4.52 -7.36 -18.91
CA ILE A 70 3.06 -7.41 -18.74
C ILE A 70 2.68 -7.89 -17.32
N ILE A 71 3.47 -8.76 -16.69
CA ILE A 71 3.24 -9.22 -15.31
C ILE A 71 3.48 -8.11 -14.24
N LEU A 72 4.14 -7.00 -14.58
CA LEU A 72 4.21 -5.82 -13.68
C LEU A 72 3.15 -4.74 -13.94
N CYS A 73 2.39 -4.83 -15.04
CA CYS A 73 1.31 -3.90 -15.36
C CYS A 73 -0.10 -4.50 -15.15
N GLN A 74 -0.21 -5.83 -15.08
CA GLN A 74 -1.48 -6.56 -15.08
C GLN A 74 -1.87 -7.16 -13.72
N GLU A 75 -1.69 -6.47 -12.59
CA GLU A 75 -2.38 -6.84 -11.33
C GLU A 75 -2.80 -5.61 -10.49
N ASP A 76 -3.16 -4.48 -11.11
CA ASP A 76 -3.85 -3.38 -10.43
C ASP A 76 -5.36 -3.34 -10.74
N LYS A 77 -5.97 -4.47 -11.14
CA LYS A 77 -7.41 -4.54 -11.44
C LYS A 77 -8.21 -5.69 -10.81
N GLN A 78 -7.74 -6.38 -9.77
CA GLN A 78 -8.62 -7.30 -9.02
C GLN A 78 -8.33 -7.19 -7.52
N GLY A 79 -9.31 -6.68 -6.76
CA GLY A 79 -9.19 -6.58 -5.30
C GLY A 79 -10.09 -5.55 -4.62
N HIS A 80 -11.06 -4.94 -5.31
CA HIS A 80 -12.18 -4.26 -4.65
C HIS A 80 -13.48 -5.03 -4.92
N HIS A 81 -13.54 -6.30 -4.49
CA HIS A 81 -14.80 -6.95 -4.21
C HIS A 81 -14.76 -7.57 -2.80
N LYS A 82 -15.45 -6.85 -1.91
CA LYS A 82 -16.23 -7.31 -0.76
C LYS A 82 -15.51 -8.19 0.28
N ALA A 83 -15.17 -7.57 1.42
CA ALA A 83 -15.53 -8.17 2.70
C ALA A 83 -16.82 -7.48 3.15
N ALA A 84 -17.95 -8.12 2.85
CA ALA A 84 -19.13 -8.00 3.68
C ALA A 84 -18.86 -8.77 4.99
N ASP A 85 -19.37 -8.20 6.08
CA ASP A 85 -19.79 -8.88 7.31
C ASP A 85 -18.73 -9.44 8.26
N THR A 86 -18.49 -8.69 9.33
CA THR A 86 -18.86 -9.22 10.65
C THR A 86 -19.59 -8.14 11.41
N LYS A 87 -20.91 -8.30 11.55
CA LYS A 87 -21.67 -7.66 12.63
C LYS A 87 -21.05 -8.12 13.95
N GLN A 88 -20.32 -7.25 14.62
CA GLN A 88 -20.44 -7.11 16.07
C GLN A 88 -21.22 -5.81 16.22
N GLY A 89 -22.54 -5.88 16.28
CA GLY A 89 -23.20 -6.29 17.51
C GLY A 89 -23.50 -4.99 18.26
N LYS A 90 -24.75 -4.54 18.19
CA LYS A 90 -25.26 -3.52 19.09
C LYS A 90 -25.01 -3.99 20.53
N GLY A 91 -24.39 -3.13 21.32
CA GLY A 91 -24.45 -3.14 22.78
C GLY A 91 -24.51 -1.68 23.23
N PHE A 92 -25.64 -1.02 22.95
CA PHE A 92 -26.48 -0.53 24.05
C PHE A 92 -26.58 -1.53 25.21
N ASP A 93 -26.54 -0.96 26.44
CA ASP A 93 -26.83 -1.57 27.74
C ASP A 93 -25.71 -2.41 28.39
N ILE A 94 -25.42 -2.34 29.70
CA ILE A 94 -26.04 -1.68 30.86
C ILE A 94 -25.03 -1.84 32.04
N GLN A 95 -24.89 -0.80 32.89
CA GLN A 95 -24.48 -0.87 34.31
C GLN A 95 -23.02 -1.35 34.65
N ASN A 96 -22.28 -0.87 35.66
CA ASN A 96 -22.62 -0.44 37.02
C ASN A 96 -21.38 0.15 37.74
N LYS A 97 -21.61 0.84 38.88
CA LYS A 97 -20.68 1.30 39.95
C LYS A 97 -19.82 2.53 39.58
N THR A 98 -20.03 3.71 40.15
CA THR A 98 -20.58 4.15 41.45
C THR A 98 -21.09 5.58 41.31
#